data_AF-A0A957NWN2-F1
#
_entry.id   AF-A0A957NWN2-F1
#
_cell.length_a   1.000
_cell.length_b   1.000
_cell.length_c   1.000
_cell.angle_alpha   90.00
_cell.angle_beta   90.00
_cell.angle_gamma   90.00
#
_symmetry.space_group_name_H-M   'P 1'
#
loop_
_entity.id
_entity.type
_entity.pdbx_description
1 polymer ?
#
loop_
_entity_poly.entity_id
_entity_poly.type
_entity_poly.pdbx_seq_one_letter_code
_entity_poly.pdbx_strand_id
1 'polypeptide(L)'
;MLYRFTAFFASKRGIILAGAVIGLLAPLLQWLGNPPNMGVCVACFERDIAGALGLHSAAVVQYIRPEIIGFVLGSLLAAMAFKEFRARSGSAPIVRFVLGVFAMIGALAFLGCPWRALLRLSAGDLNAVVGIVGLALGIGVGVFFLRNGFNLGRSQRTYTGVGLVFPLLMVGLLVLAIFQPKFSENGPIFASESGPGAMHAPLLISLVVGLVIGALAQRTRFCTMGTVRDIILMRDFHLFWGIAALVA
;
A
#
# COMPACT_ATOMS: atom_id res chain seq x y z
N MET A 1 7.56 23.37 16.68
CA MET A 1 7.44 21.92 16.96
C MET A 1 7.26 21.10 15.68
N LEU A 2 6.27 21.39 14.82
CA LEU A 2 6.03 20.72 13.53
C LEU A 2 7.29 20.61 12.62
N TYR A 3 8.09 21.68 12.51
CA TYR A 3 9.33 21.67 11.71
C TYR A 3 10.37 20.65 12.18
N ARG A 4 10.56 20.50 13.51
CA ARG A 4 11.49 19.51 14.09
C ARG A 4 11.02 18.08 13.81
N PHE A 5 9.71 17.83 13.87
CA PHE A 5 9.13 16.53 13.52
C PHE A 5 9.27 16.23 12.02
N THR A 6 9.03 17.21 11.14
CA THR A 6 9.26 17.04 9.69
C THR A 6 10.73 16.75 9.38
N ALA A 7 11.65 17.49 10.00
CA ALA A 7 13.08 17.25 9.84
C ALA A 7 13.51 15.86 10.34
N PHE A 8 12.89 15.36 11.42
CA PHE A 8 13.15 14.02 11.93
C PHE A 8 12.69 12.92 10.97
N PHE A 9 11.47 12.97 10.47
CA PHE A 9 10.96 11.96 9.52
C PHE A 9 11.65 12.01 8.15
N ALA A 10 12.19 13.17 7.76
CA ALA A 10 13.05 13.32 6.59
C ALA A 10 14.50 12.86 6.83
N SER A 11 14.88 12.53 8.06
CA SER A 11 16.24 12.08 8.39
C SER A 11 16.39 10.56 8.21
N LYS A 12 17.64 10.09 8.08
CA LYS A 12 17.95 8.64 8.02
C LYS A 12 17.36 7.88 9.23
N ARG A 13 17.34 8.50 10.42
CA ARG A 13 16.78 7.87 11.62
C ARG A 13 15.25 7.72 11.53
N GLY A 14 14.57 8.71 10.96
CA GLY A 14 13.12 8.67 10.78
C GLY A 14 12.67 7.58 9.81
N ILE A 15 13.40 7.38 8.71
CA ILE A 15 13.05 6.34 7.75
C ILE A 15 13.40 4.93 8.22
N ILE A 16 14.51 4.76 8.96
CA ILE A 16 14.84 3.50 9.64
C ILE A 16 13.75 3.15 10.66
N LEU A 17 13.33 4.13 11.48
CA LEU A 17 12.25 3.92 12.44
C LEU A 17 10.95 3.51 11.75
N ALA A 18 10.57 4.16 10.65
CA ALA A 18 9.38 3.77 9.89
C ALA A 18 9.49 2.35 9.33
N GLY A 19 10.66 1.99 8.76
CA GLY A 19 10.94 0.63 8.29
C GLY A 19 10.80 -0.41 9.40
N ALA A 20 11.43 -0.18 10.56
CA ALA A 20 11.36 -1.06 11.72
C ALA A 20 9.94 -1.20 12.28
N VAL A 21 9.19 -0.09 12.37
CA VAL A 21 7.79 -0.13 12.83
C VAL A 21 6.92 -0.93 11.86
N ILE A 22 7.06 -0.74 10.55
CA ILE A 22 6.33 -1.52 9.56
C ILE A 22 6.75 -3.01 9.62
N GLY A 23 8.05 -3.27 9.73
CA GLY A 23 8.63 -4.61 9.87
C GLY A 23 8.19 -5.34 11.14
N LEU A 24 7.83 -4.63 12.20
CA LEU A 24 7.25 -5.20 13.43
C LEU A 24 5.73 -5.39 13.33
N LEU A 25 5.02 -4.41 12.79
CA LEU A 25 3.56 -4.44 12.71
C LEU A 25 3.03 -5.48 11.71
N ALA A 26 3.76 -5.75 10.64
CA ALA A 26 3.38 -6.74 9.65
C ALA A 26 3.36 -8.20 10.19
N PRO A 27 4.40 -8.72 10.87
CA PRO A 27 4.35 -10.03 11.50
C PRO A 27 3.42 -10.06 12.71
N LEU A 28 3.24 -8.95 13.42
CA LEU A 28 2.22 -8.86 14.48
C LEU A 28 0.81 -9.10 13.91
N LEU A 29 0.47 -8.46 12.78
CA LEU A 29 -0.81 -8.69 12.12
C LEU A 29 -0.98 -10.14 11.65
N GLN A 30 0.10 -10.76 11.17
CA GLN A 30 0.10 -12.18 10.82
C GLN A 30 -0.20 -13.07 12.03
N TRP A 31 0.47 -12.80 13.16
CA TRP A 31 0.24 -13.53 14.40
C TRP A 31 -1.20 -13.37 14.91
N LEU A 32 -1.80 -12.20 14.71
CA LEU A 32 -3.18 -11.89 15.11
C LEU A 32 -4.26 -12.45 14.16
N GLY A 33 -3.89 -13.10 13.06
CA GLY A 33 -4.85 -13.79 12.19
C GLY A 33 -4.79 -13.42 10.71
N ASN A 34 -3.93 -12.49 10.28
CA ASN A 34 -3.70 -12.28 8.85
C ASN A 34 -3.02 -13.51 8.21
N PRO A 35 -3.17 -13.71 6.88
CA PRO A 35 -2.66 -14.91 6.24
C PRO A 35 -1.15 -15.09 6.48
N PRO A 36 -0.65 -16.32 6.71
CA PRO A 36 0.73 -16.58 7.10
C PRO A 36 1.78 -16.15 6.05
N ASN A 37 1.34 -16.00 4.80
CA ASN A 37 2.19 -15.51 3.70
C ASN A 37 1.94 -14.02 3.38
N MET A 38 1.15 -13.32 4.20
CA MET A 38 0.67 -11.95 3.99
C MET A 38 0.54 -11.21 5.34
N GLY A 39 1.62 -10.65 5.86
CA GLY A 39 1.54 -9.73 7.01
C GLY A 39 0.80 -8.44 6.63
N VAL A 40 1.36 -7.72 5.66
CA VAL A 40 0.75 -6.54 5.00
C VAL A 40 0.97 -6.64 3.50
N CYS A 41 -0.09 -6.65 2.70
CA CYS A 41 0.02 -6.69 1.25
C CYS A 41 -1.04 -5.85 0.55
N VAL A 42 -0.67 -4.66 0.08
CA VAL A 42 -1.61 -3.72 -0.56
C VAL A 42 -2.31 -4.34 -1.78
N ALA A 43 -1.55 -4.98 -2.68
CA ALA A 43 -2.12 -5.59 -3.89
C ALA A 43 -3.09 -6.74 -3.57
N CYS A 44 -2.73 -7.65 -2.66
CA CYS A 44 -3.62 -8.75 -2.30
C CYS A 44 -4.86 -8.23 -1.56
N PHE A 45 -4.71 -7.22 -0.71
CA PHE A 45 -5.83 -6.66 0.04
C PHE A 45 -6.80 -5.88 -0.85
N GLU A 46 -6.30 -5.16 -1.86
CA GLU A 46 -7.13 -4.52 -2.88
C GLU A 46 -7.91 -5.55 -3.71
N ARG A 47 -7.28 -6.68 -4.07
CA ARG A 47 -7.98 -7.82 -4.68
C ARG A 47 -9.07 -8.35 -3.75
N ASP A 48 -8.76 -8.56 -2.47
CA ASP A 48 -9.74 -9.10 -1.52
C ASP A 48 -10.96 -8.16 -1.33
N ILE A 49 -10.72 -6.84 -1.34
CA ILE A 49 -11.79 -5.82 -1.34
C ILE A 49 -12.60 -5.89 -2.64
N ALA A 50 -11.93 -6.01 -3.81
CA ALA A 50 -12.61 -6.14 -5.09
C ALA A 50 -13.50 -7.40 -5.13
N GLY A 51 -13.01 -8.52 -4.58
CA GLY A 51 -13.79 -9.74 -4.40
C GLY A 51 -14.97 -9.58 -3.46
N ALA A 52 -14.80 -8.86 -2.36
CA ALA A 52 -15.88 -8.58 -1.41
C ALA A 52 -17.00 -7.75 -2.06
N LEU A 53 -16.63 -6.79 -2.91
CA LEU A 53 -17.55 -5.94 -3.66
C LEU A 53 -18.17 -6.62 -4.90
N GLY A 54 -17.84 -7.88 -5.17
CA GLY A 54 -18.36 -8.62 -6.32
C GLY A 54 -17.77 -8.21 -7.67
N LEU A 55 -16.63 -7.50 -7.69
CA LEU A 55 -15.94 -7.13 -8.94
C LEU A 55 -15.24 -8.33 -9.60
N HIS A 56 -15.07 -9.43 -8.86
CA HIS A 56 -14.68 -10.74 -9.40
C HIS A 56 -15.26 -11.87 -8.53
N SER A 57 -15.38 -13.06 -9.11
CA SER A 57 -16.08 -14.21 -8.48
C SER A 57 -15.17 -15.23 -7.79
N ALA A 58 -13.91 -14.89 -7.51
CA ALA A 58 -13.00 -15.79 -6.81
C ALA A 58 -13.38 -15.93 -5.31
N ALA A 59 -14.05 -17.02 -4.96
CA ALA A 59 -14.64 -17.25 -3.64
C ALA A 59 -13.62 -17.17 -2.48
N VAL A 60 -12.37 -17.60 -2.69
CA VAL A 60 -11.33 -17.70 -1.64
C VAL A 60 -10.74 -16.35 -1.19
N VAL A 61 -11.07 -15.26 -1.86
CA VAL A 61 -10.42 -13.94 -1.74
C VAL A 61 -11.45 -12.82 -1.71
N GLN A 62 -12.38 -12.89 -0.77
CA GLN A 62 -13.46 -11.93 -0.59
C GLN A 62 -13.50 -11.48 0.87
N TYR A 63 -12.94 -10.30 1.14
CA TYR A 63 -12.98 -9.68 2.46
C TYR A 63 -12.65 -8.19 2.36
N ILE A 64 -13.46 -7.33 3.00
CA ILE A 64 -13.16 -5.90 3.09
C ILE A 64 -12.05 -5.71 4.11
N ARG A 65 -10.83 -5.44 3.62
CA ARG A 65 -9.62 -5.33 4.43
C ARG A 65 -9.50 -3.96 5.11
N PRO A 66 -9.71 -3.85 6.44
CA PRO A 66 -9.68 -2.57 7.14
C PRO A 66 -8.30 -1.91 7.13
N GLU A 67 -7.24 -2.68 6.87
CA GLU A 67 -5.87 -2.16 6.79
C GLU A 67 -5.73 -1.11 5.68
N ILE A 68 -6.35 -1.33 4.52
CA ILE A 68 -6.28 -0.39 3.38
C ILE A 68 -7.01 0.89 3.69
N ILE A 69 -8.19 0.77 4.31
CA ILE A 69 -8.95 1.92 4.79
C ILE A 69 -8.11 2.71 5.80
N GLY A 70 -7.47 2.01 6.75
CA GLY A 70 -6.55 2.61 7.70
C GLY A 70 -5.38 3.32 7.04
N PHE A 71 -4.77 2.77 6.00
CA PHE A 71 -3.65 3.40 5.27
C PHE A 71 -4.07 4.74 4.67
N VAL A 72 -5.25 4.76 4.04
CA VAL A 72 -5.79 5.96 3.38
C VAL A 72 -6.17 7.02 4.41
N LEU A 73 -6.88 6.65 5.47
CA LEU A 73 -7.27 7.59 6.52
C LEU A 73 -6.06 8.09 7.32
N GLY A 74 -5.11 7.22 7.64
CA GLY A 74 -3.90 7.57 8.38
C GLY A 74 -3.01 8.53 7.60
N SER A 75 -2.83 8.28 6.30
CA SER A 75 -2.09 9.19 5.42
C SER A 75 -2.81 10.53 5.24
N LEU A 76 -4.14 10.54 5.13
CA LEU A 76 -4.93 11.78 5.07
C LEU A 76 -4.80 12.60 6.35
N LEU A 77 -5.00 11.97 7.52
CA LEU A 77 -4.89 12.63 8.83
C LEU A 77 -3.49 13.23 9.03
N ALA A 78 -2.43 12.48 8.69
CA ALA A 78 -1.08 13.00 8.71
C ALA A 78 -0.90 14.18 7.74
N ALA A 79 -1.39 14.07 6.50
CA ALA A 79 -1.28 15.16 5.52
C ALA A 79 -2.00 16.43 5.99
N MET A 80 -3.16 16.31 6.63
CA MET A 80 -3.91 17.45 7.18
C MET A 80 -3.22 18.05 8.41
N ALA A 81 -2.80 17.21 9.37
CA ALA A 81 -2.15 17.66 10.59
C ALA A 81 -0.86 18.46 10.31
N PHE A 82 -0.10 18.05 9.30
CA PHE A 82 1.13 18.74 8.88
C PHE A 82 0.92 19.79 7.79
N LYS A 83 -0.33 20.08 7.40
CA LYS A 83 -0.70 21.08 6.36
C LYS A 83 -0.02 20.81 5.00
N GLU A 84 0.19 19.54 4.69
CA GLU A 84 0.78 19.06 3.43
C GLU A 84 -0.27 18.57 2.42
N PHE A 85 -1.53 18.46 2.84
CA PHE A 85 -2.62 18.05 1.97
C PHE A 85 -2.80 19.01 0.79
N ARG A 86 -2.68 18.47 -0.43
CA ARG A 86 -2.86 19.20 -1.68
C ARG A 86 -3.60 18.30 -2.66
N ALA A 87 -4.85 18.62 -2.95
CA ALA A 87 -5.61 17.93 -4.00
C ALA A 87 -4.97 18.24 -5.38
N ARG A 88 -4.65 17.20 -6.13
CA ARG A 88 -4.10 17.34 -7.48
C ARG A 88 -4.78 16.39 -8.45
N SER A 89 -4.90 16.81 -9.71
CA SER A 89 -5.36 15.98 -10.82
C SER A 89 -4.23 15.84 -11.86
N GLY A 90 -4.20 14.73 -12.60
CA GLY A 90 -3.16 14.42 -13.56
C GLY A 90 -3.61 14.60 -15.02
N SER A 91 -2.70 14.98 -15.90
CA SER A 91 -2.98 15.32 -17.31
C SER A 91 -3.10 14.12 -18.29
N ALA A 92 -3.22 12.89 -17.79
CA ALA A 92 -3.30 11.67 -18.62
C ALA A 92 -3.98 10.52 -17.83
N PRO A 93 -5.30 10.55 -17.64
CA PRO A 93 -6.01 9.58 -16.78
C PRO A 93 -6.01 8.17 -17.38
N ILE A 94 -6.28 8.01 -18.68
CA ILE A 94 -6.38 6.70 -19.33
C ILE A 94 -5.04 5.96 -19.29
N VAL A 95 -3.94 6.63 -19.62
CA VAL A 95 -2.60 6.02 -19.59
C VAL A 95 -2.25 5.57 -18.16
N ARG A 96 -2.51 6.41 -17.15
CA ARG A 96 -2.28 6.06 -15.74
C ARG A 96 -3.13 4.86 -15.31
N PHE A 97 -4.38 4.80 -15.75
CA PHE A 97 -5.28 3.68 -15.48
C PHE A 97 -4.76 2.37 -16.08
N VAL A 98 -4.40 2.37 -17.37
CA VAL A 98 -3.85 1.18 -18.06
C VAL A 98 -2.53 0.72 -17.42
N LEU A 99 -1.64 1.65 -17.05
CA LEU A 99 -0.42 1.32 -16.32
C LEU A 99 -0.73 0.69 -14.95
N GLY A 100 -1.78 1.15 -14.27
CA GLY A 100 -2.26 0.55 -13.02
C GLY A 100 -2.76 -0.89 -13.21
N VAL A 101 -3.48 -1.17 -14.31
CA VAL A 101 -3.92 -2.53 -14.65
C VAL A 101 -2.73 -3.47 -14.82
N PHE A 102 -1.72 -3.09 -15.60
CA PHE A 102 -0.51 -3.90 -15.78
C PHE A 102 0.28 -4.06 -14.48
N ALA A 103 0.36 -3.01 -13.66
CA ALA A 103 1.00 -3.09 -12.34
C ALA A 103 0.29 -4.08 -11.42
N MET A 104 -1.04 -4.11 -11.43
CA MET A 104 -1.82 -5.03 -10.62
C MET A 104 -1.71 -6.48 -11.11
N ILE A 105 -1.78 -6.70 -12.43
CA ILE A 105 -1.54 -8.03 -13.02
C ILE A 105 -0.15 -8.54 -12.64
N GLY A 106 0.89 -7.71 -12.80
CA GLY A 106 2.25 -8.06 -12.43
C GLY A 106 2.40 -8.35 -10.93
N ALA A 107 1.82 -7.51 -10.07
CA ALA A 107 1.86 -7.73 -8.63
C ALA A 107 1.19 -9.06 -8.23
N LEU A 108 0.06 -9.41 -8.83
CA LEU A 108 -0.62 -10.67 -8.51
C LEU A 108 0.10 -11.90 -9.08
N ALA A 109 0.70 -11.79 -10.28
CA ALA A 109 1.45 -12.88 -10.91
C ALA A 109 2.77 -13.21 -10.18
N PHE A 110 3.53 -12.19 -9.76
CA PHE A 110 4.86 -12.35 -9.14
C PHE A 110 4.81 -12.36 -7.59
N LEU A 111 3.69 -12.84 -7.04
CA LEU A 111 3.49 -13.14 -5.62
C LEU A 111 3.28 -11.96 -4.64
N GLY A 112 2.81 -10.82 -5.12
CA GLY A 112 2.21 -9.75 -4.32
C GLY A 112 2.81 -8.36 -4.54
N CYS A 113 2.52 -7.44 -3.63
CA CYS A 113 3.13 -6.12 -3.64
C CYS A 113 4.59 -6.16 -3.16
N PRO A 114 5.39 -5.11 -3.41
CA PRO A 114 6.81 -5.09 -3.02
C PRO A 114 7.04 -5.38 -1.52
N TRP A 115 6.13 -4.93 -0.65
CA TRP A 115 6.23 -5.22 0.78
C TRP A 115 6.06 -6.70 1.11
N ARG A 116 5.13 -7.40 0.45
CA ARG A 116 4.96 -8.85 0.64
C ARG A 116 6.20 -9.61 0.19
N ALA A 117 6.82 -9.20 -0.92
CA ALA A 117 8.07 -9.80 -1.37
C ALA A 117 9.19 -9.62 -0.33
N LEU A 118 9.33 -8.41 0.24
CA LEU A 118 10.33 -8.13 1.28
C LEU A 118 10.08 -8.91 2.59
N LEU A 119 8.82 -9.00 3.03
CA LEU A 119 8.44 -9.78 4.22
C LEU A 119 8.64 -11.29 4.04
N ARG A 120 8.49 -11.80 2.81
CA ARG A 120 8.82 -13.19 2.50
C ARG A 120 10.31 -13.44 2.49
N LEU A 121 11.08 -12.48 1.97
CA LEU A 121 12.53 -12.55 2.02
C LEU A 121 13.04 -12.56 3.46
N SER A 122 12.49 -11.73 4.35
CA SER A 122 12.86 -11.74 5.78
C SER A 122 12.46 -13.04 6.50
N ALA A 123 11.40 -13.71 6.03
CA ALA A 123 11.01 -15.03 6.51
C ALA A 123 11.86 -16.19 5.93
N GLY A 124 12.87 -15.91 5.09
CA GLY A 124 13.77 -16.91 4.52
C GLY A 124 13.32 -17.54 3.20
N ASP A 125 12.27 -17.03 2.55
CA ASP A 125 11.80 -17.54 1.26
C ASP A 125 12.62 -16.99 0.09
N LEU A 126 13.53 -17.83 -0.43
CA LEU A 126 14.41 -17.49 -1.55
C LEU A 126 13.66 -17.20 -2.86
N ASN A 127 12.41 -17.66 -3.03
CA ASN A 127 11.63 -17.33 -4.23
C ASN A 127 11.30 -15.83 -4.30
N ALA A 128 11.26 -15.14 -3.15
CA ALA A 128 11.06 -13.70 -3.12
C ALA A 128 12.19 -12.92 -3.81
N VAL A 129 13.40 -13.48 -3.87
CA VAL A 129 14.56 -12.87 -4.55
C VAL A 129 14.27 -12.71 -6.04
N VAL A 130 13.68 -13.73 -6.68
CA VAL A 130 13.33 -13.67 -8.11
C VAL A 130 12.34 -12.54 -8.38
N GLY A 131 11.31 -12.40 -7.53
CA GLY A 131 10.34 -11.32 -7.61
C GLY A 131 10.96 -9.93 -7.40
N ILE A 132 11.87 -9.78 -6.43
CA ILE A 132 12.54 -8.51 -6.14
C ILE A 132 13.51 -8.13 -7.28
N VAL A 133 14.25 -9.09 -7.82
CA VAL A 133 15.13 -8.86 -8.98
C VAL A 133 14.31 -8.46 -10.21
N GLY A 134 13.20 -9.16 -10.48
CA GLY A 134 12.29 -8.81 -11.56
C GLY A 134 11.72 -7.39 -11.40
N LEU A 135 11.28 -7.02 -10.20
CA LEU A 135 10.83 -5.66 -9.88
C LEU A 135 11.95 -4.64 -10.11
N ALA A 136 13.17 -4.93 -9.66
CA ALA A 136 14.31 -4.02 -9.80
C ALA A 136 14.68 -3.80 -11.28
N LEU A 137 14.72 -4.87 -12.08
CA LEU A 137 14.97 -4.78 -13.52
C LEU A 137 13.86 -4.02 -14.25
N GLY A 138 12.59 -4.29 -13.93
CA GLY A 138 11.45 -3.58 -14.49
C GLY A 138 11.49 -2.07 -14.19
N ILE A 139 11.83 -1.70 -12.95
CA ILE A 139 12.06 -0.28 -12.59
C ILE A 139 13.24 0.29 -13.35
N GLY A 140 14.33 -0.47 -13.52
CA GLY A 140 15.50 -0.04 -14.32
C GLY A 140 15.13 0.28 -15.77
N VAL A 141 14.33 -0.56 -16.42
CA VAL A 141 13.79 -0.29 -17.76
C VAL A 141 12.90 0.96 -17.75
N GLY A 142 12.02 1.10 -16.74
CA GLY A 142 11.20 2.31 -16.58
C GLY A 142 12.05 3.58 -16.41
N VAL A 143 13.15 3.51 -15.65
CA VAL A 143 14.10 4.63 -15.47
C VAL A 143 14.80 4.97 -16.78
N PHE A 144 15.12 3.98 -17.62
CA PHE A 144 15.66 4.24 -18.96
C PHE A 144 14.69 5.06 -19.82
N PHE A 145 13.41 4.70 -19.86
CA PHE A 145 12.38 5.49 -20.55
C PHE A 145 12.24 6.90 -19.97
N LEU A 146 12.29 7.05 -18.64
CA LEU A 146 12.24 8.36 -17.98
C LEU A 146 13.45 9.23 -18.34
N ARG A 147 14.65 8.65 -18.46
CA ARG A 147 15.85 9.37 -18.92
C ARG A 147 15.75 9.83 -20.38
N ASN A 148 15.02 9.09 -21.21
CA ASN A 148 14.77 9.42 -22.61
C ASN A 148 13.61 10.41 -22.82
N GLY A 149 13.12 11.07 -21.76
CA GLY A 149 12.13 12.15 -21.87
C GLY A 149 10.67 11.71 -21.74
N PHE A 150 10.38 10.45 -21.36
CA PHE A 150 9.01 10.03 -21.07
C PHE A 150 8.40 10.83 -19.91
N ASN A 151 7.23 11.43 -20.12
CA ASN A 151 6.50 12.20 -19.11
C ASN A 151 4.99 12.02 -19.25
N LEU A 152 4.29 11.82 -18.12
CA LEU A 152 2.83 11.69 -18.05
C LEU A 152 2.11 13.04 -17.83
N GLY A 153 2.81 14.12 -18.18
CA GLY A 153 2.42 15.52 -18.01
C GLY A 153 2.26 15.97 -16.55
N ARG A 154 2.10 17.29 -16.36
CA ARG A 154 2.12 17.92 -15.04
C ARG A 154 0.81 17.68 -14.28
N SER A 155 0.94 17.37 -12.99
CA SER A 155 -0.20 17.35 -12.09
C SER A 155 -0.58 18.77 -11.68
N GLN A 156 -1.84 19.15 -11.90
CA GLN A 156 -2.37 20.48 -11.60
C GLN A 156 -3.11 20.46 -10.26
N ARG A 157 -3.09 21.59 -9.54
CA ARG A 157 -3.93 21.73 -8.34
C ARG A 157 -5.40 21.69 -8.75
N THR A 158 -6.21 20.98 -7.98
CA THR A 158 -7.65 20.89 -8.20
C THR A 158 -8.40 21.20 -6.90
N TYR A 159 -9.72 21.18 -6.96
CA TYR A 159 -10.61 21.39 -5.81
C TYR A 159 -10.35 20.38 -4.70
N THR A 160 -10.38 20.85 -3.45
CA THR A 160 -10.21 20.02 -2.25
C THR A 160 -11.17 18.84 -2.23
N GLY A 161 -12.42 19.03 -2.69
CA GLY A 161 -13.44 17.99 -2.75
C GLY A 161 -12.98 16.74 -3.53
N VAL A 162 -12.31 16.92 -4.67
CA VAL A 162 -11.80 15.80 -5.49
C VAL A 162 -10.78 14.97 -4.71
N GLY A 163 -9.96 15.60 -3.89
CA GLY A 163 -8.98 14.90 -3.04
C GLY A 163 -9.62 14.16 -1.86
N LEU A 164 -10.84 14.51 -1.46
CA LEU A 164 -11.56 13.88 -0.34
C LEU A 164 -12.48 12.73 -0.79
N VAL A 165 -12.82 12.64 -2.08
CA VAL A 165 -13.67 11.56 -2.62
C VAL A 165 -13.13 10.18 -2.23
N PHE A 166 -11.84 9.94 -2.42
CA PHE A 166 -11.25 8.63 -2.16
C PHE A 166 -11.24 8.26 -0.66
N PRO A 167 -10.81 9.12 0.26
CA PRO A 167 -11.01 8.89 1.70
C PRO A 167 -12.48 8.67 2.10
N LEU A 168 -13.42 9.42 1.52
CA LEU A 168 -14.86 9.24 1.81
C LEU A 168 -15.37 7.88 1.34
N LEU A 169 -14.94 7.40 0.17
CA LEU A 169 -15.24 6.04 -0.29
C LEU A 169 -14.69 4.98 0.67
N MET A 170 -13.48 5.17 1.20
CA MET A 170 -12.89 4.27 2.20
C MET A 170 -13.66 4.26 3.52
N VAL A 171 -14.19 5.41 3.96
CA VAL A 171 -15.11 5.46 5.11
C VAL A 171 -16.42 4.72 4.79
N GLY A 172 -16.96 4.87 3.59
CA GLY A 172 -18.13 4.10 3.13
C GLY A 172 -17.89 2.59 3.18
N LEU A 173 -16.72 2.13 2.70
CA LEU A 173 -16.32 0.73 2.82
C LEU A 173 -16.15 0.27 4.28
N LEU A 174 -15.69 1.13 5.18
CA LEU A 174 -15.58 0.81 6.60
C LEU A 174 -16.95 0.61 7.24
N VAL A 175 -17.91 1.49 6.92
CA VAL A 175 -19.30 1.36 7.37
C VAL A 175 -19.87 0.04 6.86
N LEU A 176 -19.68 -0.30 5.59
CA LEU A 176 -20.09 -1.58 5.02
C LEU A 176 -19.42 -2.78 5.72
N ALA A 177 -18.14 -2.67 6.07
CA ALA A 177 -17.41 -3.71 6.78
C ALA A 177 -17.92 -3.93 8.22
N ILE A 178 -18.38 -2.87 8.90
CA ILE A 178 -18.91 -2.95 10.28
C ILE A 178 -20.35 -3.47 10.30
N PHE A 179 -21.21 -2.93 9.43
CA PHE A 179 -22.64 -3.27 9.45
C PHE A 179 -22.97 -4.57 8.70
N GLN A 180 -22.06 -5.04 7.83
CA GLN A 180 -22.22 -6.23 6.98
C GLN A 180 -23.66 -6.47 6.52
N PRO A 181 -24.32 -5.49 5.89
CA PRO A 181 -25.75 -5.61 5.65
C PRO A 181 -26.02 -6.69 4.59
N LYS A 182 -26.56 -7.83 5.04
CA LYS A 182 -26.97 -8.94 4.18
C LYS A 182 -28.35 -8.62 3.58
N PHE A 183 -28.37 -7.82 2.51
CA PHE A 183 -29.61 -7.43 1.84
C PHE A 183 -30.25 -8.57 0.99
N SER A 184 -29.55 -9.69 0.74
CA SER A 184 -30.09 -10.95 0.19
C SER A 184 -29.11 -12.12 0.42
N GLU A 185 -29.49 -13.37 0.09
CA GLU A 185 -28.58 -14.55 0.06
C GLU A 185 -27.31 -14.31 -0.80
N ASN A 186 -27.37 -13.38 -1.76
CA ASN A 186 -26.27 -12.89 -2.58
C ASN A 186 -26.05 -11.38 -2.38
N GLY A 187 -26.04 -10.94 -1.12
CA GLY A 187 -25.84 -9.53 -0.77
C GLY A 187 -24.49 -8.97 -1.25
N PRO A 188 -24.34 -7.63 -1.29
CA PRO A 188 -23.22 -6.94 -1.95
C PRO A 188 -21.85 -7.09 -1.26
N ILE A 189 -21.77 -7.81 -0.14
CA ILE A 189 -20.52 -8.07 0.58
C ILE A 189 -20.35 -9.58 0.67
N PHE A 190 -19.51 -10.11 -0.21
CA PHE A 190 -19.10 -11.51 -0.15
C PHE A 190 -18.00 -11.67 0.89
N ALA A 191 -18.17 -12.64 1.78
CA ALA A 191 -17.16 -13.04 2.76
C ALA A 191 -16.71 -14.45 2.43
N SER A 192 -15.40 -14.65 2.34
CA SER A 192 -14.84 -15.96 2.07
C SER A 192 -14.97 -16.88 3.29
N GLU A 193 -15.51 -18.09 3.09
CA GLU A 193 -15.57 -19.12 4.15
C GLU A 193 -14.25 -19.89 4.28
N SER A 194 -13.39 -19.86 3.25
CA SER A 194 -12.11 -20.58 3.25
C SER A 194 -11.02 -19.82 2.49
N GLY A 195 -9.75 -20.13 2.76
CA GLY A 195 -8.62 -19.48 2.08
C GLY A 195 -8.24 -18.10 2.64
N PRO A 196 -7.39 -17.33 1.93
CA PRO A 196 -6.79 -16.11 2.47
C PRO A 196 -7.77 -15.02 2.87
N GLY A 197 -8.96 -14.95 2.24
CA GLY A 197 -10.00 -13.99 2.60
C GLY A 197 -10.66 -14.28 3.96
N ALA A 198 -10.65 -15.54 4.41
CA ALA A 198 -11.19 -15.93 5.71
C ALA A 198 -10.20 -15.66 6.88
N MET A 199 -8.91 -15.51 6.57
CA MET A 199 -7.86 -15.24 7.55
C MET A 199 -7.69 -13.73 7.72
N HIS A 200 -8.25 -13.19 8.79
CA HIS A 200 -8.13 -11.77 9.10
C HIS A 200 -7.88 -11.52 10.59
N ALA A 201 -7.04 -10.53 10.88
CA ALA A 201 -6.88 -10.00 12.23
C ALA A 201 -8.15 -9.25 12.68
N PRO A 202 -8.33 -9.01 13.99
CA PRO A 202 -9.46 -8.26 14.52
C PRO A 202 -9.58 -6.87 13.88
N LEU A 203 -10.80 -6.51 13.46
CA LEU A 203 -11.07 -5.30 12.66
C LEU A 203 -10.49 -4.02 13.26
N LEU A 204 -10.61 -3.84 14.58
CA LEU A 204 -10.07 -2.67 15.28
C LEU A 204 -8.53 -2.61 15.22
N ILE A 205 -7.86 -3.75 15.40
CA ILE A 205 -6.40 -3.80 15.38
C ILE A 205 -5.89 -3.56 13.95
N SER A 206 -6.50 -4.20 12.95
CA SER A 206 -6.18 -3.95 11.53
C SER A 206 -6.33 -2.48 11.15
N LEU A 207 -7.39 -1.81 11.64
CA LEU A 207 -7.60 -0.39 11.38
C LEU A 207 -6.55 0.48 12.08
N VAL A 208 -6.25 0.23 13.36
CA VAL A 208 -5.24 1.00 14.12
C VAL A 208 -3.85 0.83 13.50
N VAL A 209 -3.44 -0.39 13.20
CA VAL A 209 -2.17 -0.66 12.51
C VAL A 209 -2.15 0.02 11.15
N GLY A 210 -3.27 -0.05 10.41
CA GLY A 210 -3.44 0.66 9.16
C GLY A 210 -3.22 2.17 9.28
N LEU A 211 -3.85 2.81 10.26
CA LEU A 211 -3.71 4.24 10.52
C LEU A 211 -2.26 4.63 10.83
N VAL A 212 -1.57 3.84 11.66
CA VAL A 212 -0.17 4.08 12.03
C VAL A 212 0.74 3.96 10.81
N ILE A 213 0.61 2.87 10.03
CA ILE A 213 1.43 2.66 8.84
C ILE A 213 1.15 3.74 7.79
N GLY A 214 -0.12 4.09 7.55
CA GLY A 214 -0.50 5.16 6.62
C GLY A 214 0.07 6.52 7.00
N ALA A 215 0.00 6.86 8.29
CA ALA A 215 0.59 8.10 8.80
C ALA A 215 2.12 8.10 8.63
N LEU A 216 2.81 7.02 8.99
CA LEU A 216 4.26 6.91 8.82
C LEU A 216 4.68 6.97 7.36
N ALA A 217 4.00 6.23 6.47
CA ALA A 217 4.29 6.22 5.04
C ALA A 217 4.12 7.60 4.41
N GLN A 218 3.10 8.37 4.81
CA GLN A 218 2.90 9.74 4.36
C GLN A 218 4.05 10.67 4.79
N ARG A 219 4.56 10.48 6.01
CA ARG A 219 5.61 11.36 6.58
C ARG A 219 7.00 11.06 6.05
N THR A 220 7.34 9.79 5.89
CA THR A 220 8.68 9.37 5.41
C THR A 220 8.75 9.20 3.91
N ARG A 221 7.60 9.21 3.21
CA ARG A 221 7.50 8.89 1.77
C ARG A 221 8.10 7.52 1.45
N PHE A 222 7.90 6.57 2.35
CA PHE A 222 8.42 5.22 2.23
C PHE A 222 7.87 4.56 0.95
N CYS A 223 8.75 4.32 -0.03
CA CYS A 223 8.37 3.72 -1.29
C CYS A 223 9.47 2.79 -1.81
N THR A 224 9.14 1.51 -1.97
CA THR A 224 10.08 0.50 -2.45
C THR A 224 10.50 0.77 -3.89
N MET A 225 9.55 1.15 -4.75
CA MET A 225 9.82 1.51 -6.15
C MET A 225 10.67 2.78 -6.24
N GLY A 226 10.38 3.77 -5.39
CA GLY A 226 11.16 5.00 -5.26
C GLY A 226 12.61 4.71 -4.87
N THR A 227 12.83 3.75 -3.98
CA THR A 227 14.20 3.37 -3.57
C THR A 227 15.04 2.88 -4.73
N VAL A 228 14.54 1.91 -5.51
CA VAL A 228 15.28 1.38 -6.67
C VAL A 228 15.53 2.49 -7.69
N ARG A 229 14.50 3.30 -7.98
CA ARG A 229 14.62 4.44 -8.89
C ARG A 229 15.69 5.43 -8.43
N ASP A 230 15.69 5.79 -7.16
CA ASP A 230 16.57 6.83 -6.60
C ASP A 230 18.02 6.35 -6.53
N ILE A 231 18.25 5.06 -6.27
CA ILE A 231 19.58 4.43 -6.38
C ILE A 231 20.09 4.48 -7.83
N ILE A 232 19.26 4.08 -8.81
CA ILE A 232 19.68 4.04 -10.21
C ILE A 232 19.88 5.45 -10.79
N LEU A 233 19.00 6.39 -10.47
CA LEU A 233 18.98 7.72 -11.08
C LEU A 233 19.86 8.73 -10.34
N MET A 234 19.75 8.80 -9.02
CA MET A 234 20.39 9.83 -8.19
C MET A 234 21.52 9.29 -7.31
N ARG A 235 21.70 7.96 -7.25
CA ARG A 235 22.61 7.28 -6.31
C ARG A 235 22.33 7.62 -4.84
N ASP A 236 21.06 7.86 -4.51
CA ASP A 236 20.63 8.15 -3.14
C ASP A 236 20.11 6.88 -2.45
N PHE A 237 20.71 6.56 -1.30
CA PHE A 237 20.38 5.39 -0.47
C PHE A 237 19.47 5.74 0.71
N HIS A 238 18.92 6.96 0.79
CA HIS A 238 18.07 7.38 1.91
C HIS A 238 16.89 6.43 2.14
N LEU A 239 16.11 6.11 1.10
CA LEU A 239 14.96 5.20 1.19
C LEU A 239 15.38 3.73 1.43
N PHE A 240 16.59 3.36 1.01
CA PHE A 240 17.12 2.01 1.16
C PHE A 240 17.29 1.61 2.63
N TRP A 241 17.73 2.55 3.48
CA TRP A 241 17.84 2.29 4.92
C TRP A 241 16.50 1.93 5.57
N GLY A 242 15.40 2.47 5.06
CA GLY A 242 14.07 2.07 5.50
C GLY A 242 13.71 0.65 5.08
N ILE A 243 14.02 0.25 3.84
CA ILE A 243 13.79 -1.13 3.38
C ILE A 243 14.65 -2.11 4.18
N ALA A 244 15.93 -1.79 4.37
CA ALA A 244 16.83 -2.63 5.15
C ALA A 244 16.30 -2.83 6.57
N ALA A 245 15.80 -1.78 7.22
CA ALA A 245 15.19 -1.86 8.54
C ALA A 245 13.84 -2.60 8.59
N LEU A 246 13.14 -2.72 7.47
CA LEU A 246 11.91 -3.53 7.37
C LEU A 246 12.22 -5.02 7.24
N VAL A 247 13.33 -5.36 6.58
CA VAL A 247 13.76 -6.74 6.33
C VAL A 247 14.58 -7.32 7.48
N ALA A 248 15.34 -6.47 8.18
CA ALA A 248 16.15 -6.83 9.34
C ALA A 248 15.26 -7.19 10.55
#